data_AF-A0A381VTA6-F1
#
_entry.id   AF-A0A381VTA6-F1
#
_cell.length_a   1.000
_cell.length_b   1.000
_cell.length_c   1.000
_cell.angle_alpha   90.00
_cell.angle_beta   90.00
_cell.angle_gamma   90.00
#
_symmetry.space_group_name_H-M   'P 1'
#
loop_
_entity.id
_entity.type
_entity.pdbx_description
1 polymer ?
#
loop_
_entity_poly.entity_id
_entity_poly.type
_entity_poly.pdbx_seq_one_letter_code
_entity_poly.pdbx_strand_id
1 'polypeptide(L)'
;MLQLNREQQKVEQIEQRIEQAREGFREAMSSGSYSGLILQLRQFMVSLEQERTNRESTLEGYLARVEVCRKAVIAARRKLEAMERVRTKRKLEHEAKWTREEQKELDELLVQGGADNLRMNFA
;
A
#
# COMPACT_ATOMS: atom_id res chain seq x y z
N MET A 1 8.15 7.52 -0.39
CA MET A 1 9.23 6.86 -1.15
C MET A 1 10.46 7.73 -1.33
N LEU A 2 10.36 8.97 -1.85
CA LEU A 2 11.54 9.85 -2.02
C LEU A 2 12.34 10.09 -0.72
N GLN A 3 11.66 10.36 0.40
CA GLN A 3 12.32 10.55 1.71
C GLN A 3 12.98 9.27 2.22
N LEU A 4 12.30 8.12 2.08
CA LEU A 4 12.85 6.81 2.45
C LEU A 4 14.13 6.51 1.67
N ASN A 5 14.10 6.65 0.35
CA ASN A 5 15.27 6.39 -0.50
C ASN A 5 16.43 7.33 -0.18
N ARG A 6 16.14 8.61 0.12
CA ARG A 6 17.17 9.57 0.54
C ARG A 6 17.81 9.17 1.87
N GLU A 7 17.03 8.74 2.86
CA GLU A 7 17.60 8.28 4.14
C GLU A 7 18.37 6.97 3.98
N GLN A 8 17.89 6.04 3.14
CA GLN A 8 18.60 4.81 2.81
C GLN A 8 20.01 5.12 2.25
N GLN A 9 20.08 6.03 1.27
CA GLN A 9 21.35 6.47 0.70
C GLN A 9 22.27 7.14 1.73
N LYS A 10 21.73 7.92 2.66
CA LYS A 10 22.53 8.54 3.72
C LYS A 10 23.07 7.51 4.73
N VAL A 11 22.33 6.44 5.00
CA VAL A 11 22.81 5.32 5.82
C VAL A 11 23.95 4.61 5.10
N GLU A 12 23.80 4.29 3.82
CA GLU A 12 24.87 3.67 3.02
C GLU A 12 26.14 4.55 2.98
N GLN A 13 25.97 5.87 2.79
CA GLN A 13 27.08 6.81 2.79
C GLN A 13 27.80 6.87 4.16
N ILE A 14 27.07 6.81 5.28
CA ILE A 14 27.71 6.85 6.59
C ILE A 14 28.44 5.54 6.90
N GLU A 15 27.92 4.40 6.46
CA GLU A 15 28.59 3.10 6.59
C GLU A 15 29.91 3.07 5.81
N GLN A 16 29.93 3.64 4.60
CA GLN A 16 31.18 3.82 3.84
C GLN A 16 32.18 4.71 4.58
N ARG A 17 31.72 5.84 5.15
CA ARG A 17 32.59 6.76 5.92
C ARG A 17 33.12 6.11 7.19
N ILE A 18 32.33 5.26 7.85
CA ILE A 18 32.78 4.48 9.02
C ILE A 18 33.88 3.51 8.61
N GLU A 19 33.73 2.80 7.50
CA GLU A 19 34.76 1.86 7.07
C GLU A 19 36.05 2.59 6.66
N GLN A 20 35.95 3.72 5.95
CA GLN A 20 37.11 4.58 5.67
C GLN A 20 37.79 5.07 6.95
N ALA A 21 37.02 5.47 7.97
CA ALA A 21 37.59 5.89 9.25
C ALA A 21 38.28 4.74 9.99
N ARG A 22 37.76 3.51 9.88
CA ARG A 22 38.38 2.29 10.41
C ARG A 22 39.68 1.96 9.70
N GLU A 23 39.73 2.08 8.38
CA GLU A 23 40.95 1.91 7.59
C GLU A 23 42.01 2.94 8.00
N GLY A 24 41.66 4.22 8.03
CA GLY A 24 42.57 5.29 8.46
C GLY A 24 43.07 5.09 9.90
N PHE A 25 42.21 4.56 10.79
CA PHE A 25 42.63 4.19 12.14
C PHE A 25 43.64 3.04 12.16
N ARG A 26 43.40 1.97 11.37
CA ARG A 26 44.34 0.84 11.23
C ARG A 26 45.69 1.30 10.68
N GLU A 27 45.69 2.19 9.69
CA GLU A 27 46.91 2.76 9.10
C GLU A 27 47.67 3.65 10.09
N ALA A 28 46.98 4.51 10.83
CA ALA A 28 47.58 5.36 11.85
C ALA A 28 48.24 4.53 12.96
N MET A 29 47.58 3.44 13.38
CA MET A 29 48.15 2.49 14.35
C MET A 29 49.40 1.77 13.81
N SER A 30 49.38 1.36 12.54
CA SER A 30 50.47 0.59 11.92
C SER A 30 51.70 1.45 11.59
N SER A 31 51.49 2.72 11.27
CA SER A 31 52.55 3.70 10.95
C SER A 31 53.24 4.30 12.18
N GLY A 32 52.80 3.97 13.40
CA GLY A 32 53.30 4.60 14.62
C GLY A 32 52.92 6.09 14.72
N SER A 33 51.79 6.49 14.12
CA SER A 33 51.33 7.88 14.11
C SER A 33 51.11 8.44 15.53
N TYR A 34 51.17 9.77 15.65
CA TYR A 34 51.04 10.49 16.92
C TYR A 34 49.77 10.11 17.70
N SER A 35 49.89 9.94 19.03
CA SER A 35 48.78 9.50 19.88
C SER A 35 47.56 10.41 19.81
N GLY A 36 47.74 11.71 19.54
CA GLY A 36 46.66 12.66 19.33
C GLY A 36 45.81 12.40 18.09
N LEU A 37 46.41 11.95 16.98
CA LEU A 37 45.66 11.61 15.76
C LEU A 37 44.78 10.37 16.00
N ILE A 38 45.33 9.36 16.68
CA ILE A 38 44.60 8.14 17.06
C ILE A 38 43.39 8.50 17.94
N LEU A 39 43.56 9.43 18.88
CA LEU A 39 42.49 9.88 19.76
C LEU A 39 41.39 10.65 19.00
N GLN A 40 41.77 11.52 18.06
CA GLN A 40 40.84 12.22 17.18
C GLN A 40 40.05 11.26 16.28
N LEU A 41 40.71 10.29 15.65
CA LEU A 41 40.06 9.28 14.83
C LEU A 41 39.07 8.44 15.64
N ARG A 42 39.41 8.08 16.89
CA ARG A 42 38.49 7.37 17.78
C ARG A 42 37.25 8.19 18.12
N GLN A 43 37.42 9.48 18.45
CA GLN A 43 36.29 10.38 18.71
C GLN A 43 35.41 10.57 17.47
N PHE A 44 36.03 10.71 16.30
CA PHE A 44 35.32 10.83 15.03
C PHE A 44 34.51 9.57 14.70
N MET A 45 35.09 8.38 14.88
CA MET A 45 34.37 7.11 14.70
C MET A 45 33.14 7.01 15.63
N VAL A 46 33.27 7.40 16.91
CA VAL A 46 32.12 7.42 17.84
C VAL A 46 31.02 8.38 17.34
N SER A 47 31.40 9.56 16.84
CA SER A 47 30.44 10.51 16.24
C SER A 47 29.73 9.90 15.04
N LEU A 48 30.44 9.17 14.17
CA LEU A 48 29.84 8.53 13.01
C LEU A 48 28.87 7.39 13.39
N GLU A 49 29.22 6.58 14.39
CA GLU A 49 28.32 5.53 14.89
C GLU A 49 27.05 6.12 15.50
N GLN A 50 27.16 7.22 16.27
CA GLN A 50 25.98 7.91 16.80
C GLN A 50 25.08 8.46 15.68
N GLU A 51 25.70 9.06 14.65
CA GLU A 51 24.98 9.58 13.50
C GLU A 51 24.33 8.45 12.67
N ARG A 52 24.97 7.28 12.56
CA ARG A 52 24.41 6.06 11.96
C ARG A 52 23.15 5.63 12.71
N THR A 53 23.22 5.46 14.03
CA THR A 53 22.07 5.06 14.85
C THR A 53 20.89 6.03 14.71
N ASN A 54 21.15 7.34 14.68
CA ASN A 54 20.11 8.35 14.50
C ASN A 54 19.42 8.23 13.12
N ARG A 55 20.19 7.94 12.06
CA ARG A 55 19.65 7.76 10.72
C ARG A 55 18.90 6.44 10.55
N GLU A 56 19.41 5.36 11.13
CA GLU A 56 18.71 4.07 11.17
C GLU A 56 17.34 4.21 11.84
N SER A 57 17.28 4.87 13.01
CA SER A 57 16.00 5.16 13.69
C SER A 57 15.05 5.99 12.83
N THR A 58 15.58 6.98 12.11
CA THR A 58 14.79 7.80 11.18
C THR A 58 14.26 6.95 10.00
N LEU A 59 15.09 6.07 9.46
CA LEU A 59 14.74 5.16 8.37
C LEU A 59 13.65 4.17 8.78
N GLU A 60 13.77 3.58 9.97
CA GLU A 60 12.73 2.73 10.58
C GLU A 60 11.40 3.47 10.70
N GLY A 61 11.43 4.73 11.13
CA GLY A 61 10.25 5.60 11.18
C GLY A 61 9.58 5.76 9.81
N TYR A 62 10.36 5.95 8.74
CA TYR A 62 9.82 6.02 7.38
C TYR A 62 9.26 4.68 6.89
N LEU A 63 9.95 3.57 7.17
CA LEU A 63 9.48 2.22 6.83
C LEU A 63 8.14 1.90 7.50
N ALA A 64 8.01 2.23 8.79
CA ALA A 64 6.76 2.06 9.53
C ALA A 64 5.60 2.83 8.89
N ARG A 65 5.84 4.07 8.45
CA ARG A 65 4.81 4.88 7.76
C ARG A 65 4.41 4.27 6.42
N VAL A 66 5.37 3.77 5.64
CA VAL A 66 5.09 3.07 4.37
C VAL A 66 4.22 1.84 4.62
N GLU A 67 4.52 1.07 5.65
CA GLU A 67 3.76 -0.13 5.99
C GLU A 67 2.32 0.18 6.42
N VAL A 68 2.12 1.24 7.21
CA VAL A 68 0.78 1.72 7.58
C VAL A 68 -0.02 2.11 6.32
N CYS A 69 0.58 2.89 5.43
CA CYS A 69 -0.06 3.28 4.16
C CYS A 69 -0.39 2.05 3.30
N ARG A 70 0.51 1.08 3.21
CA ARG A 70 0.30 -0.16 2.47
C ARG A 70 -0.90 -0.94 3.01
N LYS A 71 -0.99 -1.11 4.33
CA LYS A 71 -2.14 -1.77 4.98
C LYS A 71 -3.45 -1.04 4.70
N ALA A 72 -3.44 0.30 4.77
CA ALA A 72 -4.62 1.10 4.46
C ALA A 72 -5.09 0.93 3.01
N VAL A 73 -4.17 0.93 2.05
CA VAL A 73 -4.48 0.72 0.62
C VAL A 73 -5.07 -0.68 0.39
N ILE A 74 -4.49 -1.72 0.98
CA ILE A 74 -5.02 -3.09 0.88
C ILE A 74 -6.43 -3.17 1.47
N ALA A 75 -6.66 -2.56 2.63
CA ALA A 75 -7.98 -2.54 3.26
C ALA A 75 -9.01 -1.77 2.40
N ALA A 76 -8.63 -0.64 1.83
CA ALA A 76 -9.48 0.14 0.93
C ALA A 76 -9.84 -0.66 -0.34
N ARG A 77 -8.86 -1.35 -0.93
CA ARG A 77 -9.09 -2.23 -2.09
C ARG A 77 -10.08 -3.34 -1.78
N ARG A 78 -9.93 -4.03 -0.65
CA ARG A 78 -10.88 -5.08 -0.22
C ARG A 78 -12.29 -4.54 -0.04
N LYS A 79 -12.44 -3.34 0.53
CA LYS A 79 -13.76 -2.69 0.68
C LYS A 79 -14.36 -2.34 -0.68
N LEU A 80 -13.55 -1.83 -1.61
CA LEU A 80 -14.00 -1.53 -2.98
C LEU A 80 -14.50 -2.80 -3.67
N GLU A 81 -13.71 -3.88 -3.65
CA GLU A 81 -14.09 -5.17 -4.25
C GLU A 81 -15.39 -5.73 -3.64
N ALA A 82 -15.60 -5.57 -2.32
CA ALA A 82 -16.85 -5.96 -1.67
C ALA A 82 -18.05 -5.11 -2.12
N MET A 83 -17.88 -3.79 -2.22
CA MET A 83 -18.92 -2.90 -2.72
C MET A 83 -19.28 -3.19 -4.18
N GLU A 84 -18.29 -3.48 -5.01
CA GLU A 84 -18.49 -3.86 -6.41
C GLU A 84 -19.30 -5.15 -6.53
N ARG A 85 -18.99 -6.17 -5.73
CA ARG A 85 -19.78 -7.42 -5.68
C ARG A 85 -21.24 -7.19 -5.28
N VAL A 86 -21.48 -6.31 -4.30
CA VAL A 86 -22.85 -5.95 -3.90
C VAL A 86 -23.56 -5.19 -5.03
N ARG A 87 -22.85 -4.25 -5.68
CA ARG A 87 -23.39 -3.47 -6.80
C ARG A 87 -23.78 -4.36 -7.97
N THR A 88 -22.93 -5.31 -8.36
CA THR A 88 -23.22 -6.25 -9.45
C THR A 88 -24.38 -7.16 -9.10
N LYS A 89 -24.43 -7.70 -7.87
CA LYS A 89 -25.56 -8.51 -7.39
C LYS A 89 -26.89 -7.74 -7.47
N ARG A 90 -26.92 -6.51 -6.95
CA ARG A 90 -28.13 -5.67 -6.98
C ARG A 90 -28.56 -5.33 -8.40
N LYS A 91 -27.61 -5.09 -9.31
CA LYS A 91 -27.91 -4.85 -10.72
C LYS A 91 -28.60 -6.06 -11.35
N LEU A 92 -28.07 -7.26 -11.15
CA LEU A 92 -28.67 -8.50 -11.65
C LEU A 92 -30.05 -8.76 -11.04
N GLU A 93 -30.22 -8.53 -9.73
CA GLU A 93 -31.51 -8.66 -9.06
C GLU A 93 -32.55 -7.70 -9.62
N HIS A 94 -32.16 -6.46 -9.92
CA HIS A 94 -33.02 -5.46 -10.53
C HIS A 94 -33.41 -5.84 -11.96
N GLU A 95 -32.45 -6.24 -12.80
CA GLU A 95 -32.71 -6.70 -14.17
C GLU A 95 -33.66 -7.91 -14.17
N ALA A 96 -33.42 -8.90 -13.32
CA ALA A 96 -34.30 -10.07 -13.20
C ALA A 96 -35.71 -9.70 -12.73
N LYS A 97 -35.84 -8.73 -11.82
CA LYS A 97 -37.14 -8.23 -11.37
C LYS A 97 -37.88 -7.53 -12.51
N TRP A 98 -37.20 -6.64 -13.23
CA TRP A 98 -37.76 -5.92 -14.36
C TRP A 98 -38.28 -6.88 -15.45
N THR A 99 -37.48 -7.87 -15.84
CA THR A 99 -37.91 -8.87 -16.83
C THR A 99 -39.11 -9.69 -16.37
N ARG A 100 -39.19 -10.02 -15.07
CA ARG A 100 -40.36 -10.72 -14.52
C ARG A 100 -41.62 -9.85 -14.52
N GLU A 101 -41.48 -8.56 -14.22
CA GLU A 101 -42.60 -7.60 -14.26
C GLU A 101 -43.09 -7.41 -15.71
N GLU A 102 -42.19 -7.21 -16.68
CA GLU A 102 -42.54 -7.15 -18.10
C GLU A 102 -43.26 -8.42 -18.58
N GLN A 103 -42.73 -9.61 -18.24
CA GLN A 103 -43.37 -10.88 -18.62
C GLN A 103 -44.76 -11.02 -17.99
N LYS A 104 -44.92 -10.61 -16.72
CA LYS A 104 -46.21 -10.66 -16.04
C LYS A 104 -47.24 -9.74 -16.72
N GLU A 105 -46.84 -8.53 -17.10
CA GLU A 105 -47.70 -7.61 -17.84
C GLU A 105 -48.13 -8.18 -19.20
N LEU A 106 -47.19 -8.80 -19.95
CA LEU A 106 -47.51 -9.47 -21.21
C LEU A 106 -48.46 -10.65 -21.02
N ASP A 107 -48.25 -11.47 -19.99
CA ASP A 107 -49.11 -12.60 -19.66
C ASP A 107 -50.53 -12.12 -19.27
N GLU A 108 -50.64 -11.04 -18.49
CA GLU A 108 -51.93 -10.43 -18.12
C GLU A 108 -52.69 -9.90 -19.34
N LEU A 109 -52.01 -9.25 -20.28
CA LEU A 109 -52.61 -8.78 -21.54
C LEU A 109 -53.10 -9.93 -22.41
N LEU A 110 -52.37 -11.05 -22.48
CA LEU A 110 -52.80 -12.26 -23.18
C LEU A 110 -54.06 -12.87 -22.56
N VAL A 111 -54.14 -12.92 -21.22
CA VAL A 111 -55.33 -13.42 -20.51
C VAL A 111 -56.54 -12.52 -20.75
N GLN A 112 -56.38 -11.19 -20.74
CA GLN A 112 -57.46 -10.25 -21.03
C GLN A 112 -57.93 -10.35 -22.49
N GLY A 113 -57.00 -10.40 -23.46
CA GLY A 113 -57.35 -10.59 -24.88
C GLY A 113 -57.98 -11.96 -25.18
N GLY A 114 -57.65 -13.00 -24.40
CA GLY A 114 -58.28 -14.31 -24.46
C GLY A 114 -59.69 -14.33 -23.84
N ALA A 115 -59.90 -13.60 -22.74
CA ALA A 115 -61.20 -13.46 -22.09
C ALA A 115 -62.20 -12.64 -22.94
N ASP A 116 -61.74 -11.61 -23.64
CA ASP A 116 -62.59 -10.83 -24.56
C ASP A 116 -63.01 -11.65 -25.79
N ASN A 117 -62.15 -12.54 -26.28
CA ASN A 117 -62.50 -13.47 -27.38
C ASN A 117 -63.47 -14.59 -26.94
N LEU A 118 -63.50 -14.97 -25.67
CA LEU A 118 -64.49 -15.91 -25.11
C LEU A 118 -65.88 -15.28 -24.90
N ARG A 119 -65.96 -13.94 -24.87
CA ARG A 119 -67.21 -13.20 -24.63
C ARG A 119 -68.01 -12.87 -25.90
N MET A 120 -67.50 -13.26 -27.08
CA MET A 120 -68.07 -12.89 -28.39
C MET A 120 -68.96 -13.96 -29.05
N ASN A 121 -69.39 -15.03 -28.36
CA ASN A 121 -70.30 -16.02 -28.95
C ASN A 121 -71.34 -16.54 -27.93
N PHE A 122 -72.33 -15.72 -27.59
CA PHE A 122 -73.64 -16.19 -27.14
C PHE A 122 -74.70 -15.18 -27.60
N ALA A 123 -75.14 -15.33 -28.85
CA ALA A 123 -76.38 -14.76 -29.38
C ALA A 123 -76.99 -15.77 -30.37
#